data_AF-X0Y0C1-F1
#
_entry.id   AF-X0Y0C1-F1
#
_cell.length_a   1.000
_cell.length_b   1.000
_cell.length_c   1.000
_cell.angle_alpha   90.00
_cell.angle_beta   90.00
_cell.angle_gamma   90.00
#
_symmetry.space_group_name_H-M   'P 1'
#
loop_
_entity.id
_entity.type
_entity.pdbx_description
1 polymer ?
#
loop_
_entity_poly.entity_id
_entity_poly.type
_entity_poly.pdbx_seq_one_letter_code
_entity_poly.pdbx_strand_id
1 'polypeptide(L)' 'ISPAGAGVEVYQLVEVDSRIEMEIGVKERIVAVEGKVVHSQAQPNGHWIIGIEFDHAQEELVEEFF' A
#
# COMPACT_ATOMS: atom_id res chain seq x y z
N ILE A 1 3.21 -1.12 6.82
CA ILE A 1 3.89 -0.34 5.77
C ILE A 1 5.39 -0.55 5.89
N SER A 2 6.12 -0.49 4.79
CA SER A 2 7.58 -0.60 4.70
C SER A 2 8.06 0.29 3.53
N PRO A 3 9.37 0.53 3.36
CA PRO A 3 9.86 1.33 2.22
C PRO A 3 9.59 0.65 0.88
N ALA A 4 9.42 -0.68 0.85
CA ALA A 4 9.20 -1.41 -0.39
C ALA A 4 7.71 -1.62 -0.71
N GLY A 5 6.81 -1.36 0.24
CA GLY A 5 5.40 -1.61 0.01
C GLY A 5 4.48 -1.40 1.22
N ALA A 6 3.19 -1.57 0.98
CA ALA A 6 2.16 -1.45 2.00
C ALA A 6 1.12 -2.58 1.91
N GLY A 7 0.65 -3.01 3.08
CA GLY A 7 -0.60 -3.76 3.20
C GLY A 7 -1.73 -2.79 3.52
N VAL A 8 -2.82 -2.83 2.77
CA VAL A 8 -3.95 -1.91 2.91
C VAL A 8 -5.26 -2.70 2.91
N GLU A 9 -6.17 -2.33 3.81
CA GLU A 9 -7.55 -2.83 3.80
C GLU A 9 -8.42 -1.97 2.88
N VAL A 10 -9.17 -2.61 1.98
CA VAL A 10 -10.04 -1.97 0.99
C VAL A 10 -11.41 -2.64 0.94
N TYR A 11 -12.42 -1.91 0.46
CA TYR A 11 -13.82 -2.37 0.47
C TYR A 11 -14.23 -3.19 -0.76
N GLN A 12 -13.34 -3.32 -1.74
CA GLN A 12 -13.62 -4.04 -2.98
C GLN A 12 -12.39 -4.80 -3.44
N LEU A 13 -12.61 -5.85 -4.23
CA LEU A 13 -11.53 -6.58 -4.89
C LEU A 13 -10.70 -5.61 -5.74
N VAL A 14 -9.38 -5.70 -5.59
CA VAL A 14 -8.42 -5.18 -6.55
C VAL A 14 -7.63 -6.37 -7.10
N GLU A 15 -7.54 -6.46 -8.42
CA GLU A 15 -6.87 -7.57 -9.09
C GLU A 15 -5.36 -7.48 -8.90
N VAL A 16 -4.71 -8.65 -8.75
CA VAL A 16 -3.24 -8.75 -8.80
C VAL A 16 -2.75 -8.23 -10.16
N ASP A 17 -1.58 -7.61 -10.17
CA ASP A 17 -0.97 -6.90 -11.29
C ASP A 17 -1.62 -5.56 -11.69
N SER A 18 -2.69 -5.14 -10.99
CA SER A 18 -3.21 -3.78 -11.14
C SER A 18 -2.17 -2.74 -10.70
N ARG A 19 -2.05 -1.65 -11.46
CA ARG A 19 -1.30 -0.46 -11.03
C ARG A 19 -2.17 0.40 -10.11
N ILE A 20 -1.56 0.90 -9.06
CA ILE A 20 -2.17 1.81 -8.10
C ILE A 20 -1.25 3.01 -7.90
N GLU A 21 -1.88 4.18 -7.83
CA GLU A 21 -1.30 5.40 -7.31
C GLU A 21 -2.04 5.74 -6.01
N MET A 22 -1.30 6.09 -4.96
CA MET A 22 -1.89 6.47 -3.69
C MET A 22 -1.07 7.51 -2.94
N GLU A 23 -1.76 8.27 -2.10
CA GLU A 23 -1.15 9.22 -1.17
C GLU A 23 -1.20 8.65 0.24
N ILE A 24 -0.04 8.58 0.90
CA ILE A 24 0.11 8.07 2.26
C ILE A 24 0.41 9.25 3.17
N GLY A 25 -0.54 9.56 4.06
CA GLY A 25 -0.34 10.55 5.12
C GLY A 25 0.50 9.96 6.26
N VAL A 26 1.65 10.58 6.54
CA VAL A 26 2.51 10.24 7.68
C VAL A 26 2.81 11.53 8.46
N LYS A 27 2.29 11.62 9.69
CA LYS A 27 2.28 12.84 10.52
C LYS A 27 1.69 14.04 9.75
N GLU A 28 2.52 15.06 9.46
CA GLU A 28 2.15 16.29 8.75
C GLU A 28 2.55 16.27 7.27
N ARG A 29 3.00 15.12 6.77
CA ARG A 29 3.46 14.94 5.38
C ARG A 29 2.54 14.00 4.62
N ILE A 30 2.53 14.18 3.30
CA ILE A 30 1.85 13.30 2.35
C ILE A 30 2.91 12.79 1.39
N VAL A 31 3.04 11.47 1.27
CA VAL A 31 3.95 10.79 0.35
C VAL A 31 3.11 10.17 -0.76
N ALA A 32 3.27 10.64 -1.99
CA ALA A 32 2.65 10.03 -3.16
C ALA A 32 3.51 8.84 -3.61
N VAL A 33 2.86 7.69 -3.83
CA VAL A 33 3.53 6.45 -4.24
C VAL A 33 2.77 5.80 -5.39
N GLU A 34 3.52 5.21 -6.31
CA GLU A 34 3.02 4.33 -7.36
C GLU A 34 3.51 2.90 -7.11
N GLY A 35 2.69 1.93 -7.45
CA GLY A 35 3.04 0.53 -7.28
C GLY A 35 2.10 -0.45 -7.95
N LYS A 36 2.38 -1.72 -7.72
CA LYS A 36 1.63 -2.86 -8.26
C LYS A 36 1.04 -3.69 -7.13
N VAL A 37 -0.21 -4.12 -7.30
CA VAL A 37 -0.83 -5.09 -6.39
C VAL A 37 -0.22 -6.46 -6.61
N VAL A 38 0.44 -7.01 -5.58
CA VAL A 38 1.09 -8.34 -5.60
C VAL A 38 0.33 -9.38 -4.77
N HIS A 39 -0.62 -8.93 -3.96
CA HIS A 39 -1.45 -9.79 -3.12
C HIS A 39 -2.85 -9.19 -2.98
N SER A 40 -3.89 -10.02 -2.99
CA SER A 40 -5.28 -9.61 -2.78
C SER A 40 -6.08 -10.74 -2.14
N GLN A 41 -6.62 -10.52 -0.95
CA GLN A 41 -7.29 -11.54 -0.16
C GLN A 41 -8.56 -11.02 0.51
N ALA A 42 -9.69 -11.67 0.24
CA ALA A 42 -10.95 -11.43 0.92
C ALA A 42 -10.84 -11.78 2.42
N GLN A 43 -11.43 -10.95 3.26
CA GLN A 43 -11.49 -11.13 4.70
C GLN A 43 -12.92 -11.51 5.14
N PRO A 44 -13.08 -12.20 6.29
CA PRO A 44 -14.40 -12.60 6.80
C PRO A 44 -15.35 -11.42 7.08
N ASN A 45 -14.83 -10.20 7.27
CA ASN A 45 -15.60 -8.98 7.50
C ASN A 45 -16.18 -8.36 6.21
N GLY A 46 -15.95 -8.98 5.04
CA GLY A 46 -16.40 -8.48 3.75
C GLY A 46 -15.46 -7.45 3.09
N HIS A 47 -14.35 -7.11 3.74
CA HIS A 47 -13.29 -6.28 3.17
C HIS A 47 -12.22 -7.16 2.49
N TRP A 48 -11.22 -6.51 1.90
CA TRP A 48 -10.08 -7.15 1.25
C TRP A 48 -8.79 -6.57 1.81
N ILE A 49 -7.79 -7.42 2.00
CA ILE A 49 -6.41 -6.97 2.24
C ILE A 49 -5.67 -7.06 0.91
N ILE A 50 -5.07 -5.95 0.50
CA ILE A 50 -4.18 -5.90 -0.65
C ILE A 50 -2.75 -5.63 -0.20
N GLY A 51 -1.80 -6.30 -0.84
CA GLY A 51 -0.38 -6.00 -0.73
C GLY A 51 0.07 -5.27 -1.99
N ILE A 52 0.68 -4.10 -1.80
CA ILE A 52 1.20 -3.25 -2.86
C ILE A 52 2.71 -3.21 -2.74
N GLU A 53 3.40 -3.55 -3.83
CA GLU A 53 4.83 -3.35 -4.02
C GLU A 53 5.03 -2.00 -4.71
N PHE A 54 5.85 -1.12 -4.14
CA PHE A 54 6.11 0.20 -4.72
C PHE A 54 7.11 0.10 -5.87
N ASP A 55 6.93 0.92 -6.90
CA ASP A 55 7.82 0.97 -8.06
C ASP A 55 9.24 1.43 -7.66
N HIS A 56 9.32 2.28 -6.64
CA HIS A 56 10.56 2.76 -6.03
C HIS A 56 10.46 2.67 -4.51
N ALA A 57 11.58 2.32 -3.87
CA ALA A 57 11.66 2.32 -2.41
C ALA A 57 11.44 3.73 -1.86
N GLN A 58 10.60 3.82 -0.83
CA GLN A 58 10.20 5.06 -0.18
C GLN A 58 10.92 5.15 1.17
N GLU A 59 12.17 5.58 1.17
CA GLU A 59 13.01 5.67 2.38
C GLU A 59 12.41 6.60 3.44
N GLU A 60 11.69 7.62 3.00
CA GLU A 60 10.95 8.56 3.86
C GLU A 60 9.89 7.87 4.73
N LEU A 61 9.43 6.68 4.34
CA LEU A 61 8.52 5.86 5.15
C LEU A 61 9.25 5.05 6.24
N VAL A 62 10.59 4.99 6.26
CA VAL A 62 11.40 4.22 7.25
C VAL A 62 11.89 5.08 8.39
N GLU A 63 12.30 6.32 8.09
CA GLU A 63 12.87 7.26 9.07
C GLU A 63 11.91 7.54 10.25
N GLU A 64 10.66 7.12 10.15
CA GLU A 64 9.60 7.43 11.08
C GLU A 64 9.14 6.25 11.97
N PHE A 65 9.63 5.02 11.74
CA PHE A 65 9.24 3.83 12.53
C PHE A 65 10.35 3.25 13.44
N PHE A 66 11.55 3.85 13.44
CA PHE A 66 12.68 3.53 14.32
C PHE A 66 13.18 4.79 15.02
#